data_AF-A0A6V7XBM0-F1
#
_entry.id   AF-A0A6V7XBM0-F1
#
_cell.length_a   1.000
_cell.length_b   1.000
_cell.length_c   1.000
_cell.angle_alpha   90.00
_cell.angle_beta   90.00
_cell.angle_gamma   90.00
#
_symmetry.space_group_name_H-M   'P 1'
#
loop_
_entity.id
_entity.type
_entity.pdbx_description
1 polymer ?
#
loop_
_entity_poly.entity_id
_entity_poly.type
_entity_poly.pdbx_seq_one_letter_code
_entity_poly.pdbx_strand_id
1 'polypeptide(L)'
;MKPQPLVKKSGKQFWMTEYYTDNNDFNSVMKQAENIHKCLTIPEFNAYIHWWLRDNSPNMMLLNQNWQLTPKAYVIGHFAKFIRPGYFRVNSVSSNNNNLLVSAYTGNGKVVIVAINMGSSPISEQFSINGGTLPTSFSSYITSQGKNFQQQNNIKVTGGGSFTYSFPSQSVTTLVSV
;
A
#
# COMPACT_ATOMS: atom_id res chain seq x y z
N MET A 1 -11.79 9.94 -7.76
CA MET A 1 -10.89 9.70 -8.93
C MET A 1 -11.67 8.95 -10.00
N LYS A 2 -11.26 9.04 -11.28
CA LYS A 2 -11.92 8.37 -12.41
C LYS A 2 -10.88 7.69 -13.30
N PRO A 3 -11.22 6.58 -13.99
CA PRO A 3 -10.36 5.97 -15.00
C PRO A 3 -9.97 6.96 -16.11
N GLN A 4 -8.76 6.80 -16.66
CA GLN A 4 -8.19 7.69 -17.68
C GLN A 4 -7.87 6.94 -18.99
N PRO A 5 -8.89 6.52 -19.77
CA PRO A 5 -8.70 5.65 -20.93
C PRO A 5 -7.89 6.29 -22.06
N LEU A 6 -7.97 7.61 -22.24
CA LEU A 6 -7.18 8.33 -23.25
C LEU A 6 -5.68 8.28 -22.94
N VAL A 7 -5.33 8.44 -21.66
CA VAL A 7 -3.93 8.35 -21.21
C VAL A 7 -3.41 6.93 -21.41
N LYS A 8 -4.19 5.92 -21.01
CA LYS A 8 -3.84 4.51 -21.24
C LYS A 8 -3.62 4.19 -22.72
N LYS A 9 -4.52 4.67 -23.60
CA LYS A 9 -4.40 4.49 -25.06
C LYS A 9 -3.18 5.20 -25.65
N SER A 10 -2.73 6.30 -25.05
CA SER A 10 -1.57 7.06 -25.54
C SER A 10 -0.22 6.36 -25.32
N GLY A 11 -0.17 5.36 -24.43
CA GLY A 11 1.08 4.70 -24.03
C GLY A 11 2.06 5.61 -23.25
N LYS A 12 1.62 6.80 -22.82
CA LYS A 12 2.43 7.74 -22.04
C LYS A 12 2.35 7.43 -20.55
N GLN A 13 3.40 7.80 -19.84
CA GLN A 13 3.40 7.77 -18.38
C GLN A 13 2.43 8.82 -17.82
N PHE A 14 1.81 8.50 -16.69
CA PHE A 14 0.84 9.35 -16.01
C PHE A 14 1.13 9.40 -14.53
N TRP A 15 1.44 10.59 -14.01
CA TRP A 15 1.98 10.73 -12.65
C TRP A 15 1.07 11.64 -11.82
N MET A 16 0.88 11.26 -10.55
CA MET A 16 0.35 12.17 -9.54
C MET A 16 1.57 12.87 -8.91
N THR A 17 1.79 14.13 -9.30
CA THR A 17 3.04 14.85 -9.02
C THR A 17 3.05 15.61 -7.71
N GLU A 18 1.89 15.79 -7.07
CA GLU A 18 1.78 16.50 -5.80
C GLU A 18 0.43 16.23 -5.13
N TYR A 19 0.47 15.75 -3.90
CA TYR A 19 -0.68 15.68 -3.01
C TYR A 19 -0.22 15.57 -1.55
N TYR A 20 -1.08 15.96 -0.61
CA TYR A 20 -0.91 15.70 0.81
C TYR A 20 -2.28 15.63 1.50
N THR A 21 -2.33 15.05 2.70
CA THR A 21 -3.43 15.24 3.64
C THR A 21 -3.02 16.17 4.77
N ASP A 22 -3.95 16.95 5.31
CA ASP A 22 -3.71 17.83 6.46
C ASP A 22 -3.55 17.04 7.75
N ASN A 23 -2.70 17.51 8.68
CA ASN A 23 -2.45 16.91 10.00
C ASN A 23 -1.77 15.52 9.97
N ASN A 24 -1.07 15.18 11.06
CA ASN A 24 -0.37 13.90 11.23
C ASN A 24 -1.12 12.93 12.14
N ASP A 25 -2.37 13.23 12.49
CA ASP A 25 -3.21 12.27 13.20
C ASP A 25 -3.44 11.02 12.34
N PHE A 26 -3.74 9.91 12.99
CA PHE A 26 -3.76 8.63 12.31
C PHE A 26 -4.92 8.50 11.30
N ASN A 27 -6.02 9.23 11.47
CA ASN A 27 -7.10 9.25 10.49
C ASN A 27 -6.64 9.92 9.19
N SER A 28 -5.88 11.02 9.30
CA SER A 28 -5.27 11.67 8.13
C SER A 28 -4.25 10.80 7.42
N VAL A 29 -3.46 10.04 8.18
CA VAL A 29 -2.48 9.07 7.67
C VAL A 29 -3.18 7.95 6.88
N MET A 30 -4.30 7.43 7.38
CA MET A 30 -5.10 6.42 6.68
C MET A 30 -5.73 6.97 5.39
N LYS A 31 -6.22 8.22 5.40
CA LYS A 31 -6.70 8.90 4.17
C LYS A 31 -5.60 9.03 3.11
N GLN A 32 -4.35 9.28 3.53
CA GLN A 32 -3.21 9.30 2.62
C GLN A 32 -2.98 7.91 2.00
N ALA A 33 -3.03 6.84 2.81
CA ALA A 33 -2.92 5.46 2.33
C ALA A 33 -3.98 5.13 1.26
N GLU A 34 -5.24 5.45 1.57
CA GLU A 34 -6.37 5.26 0.68
C GLU A 34 -6.20 6.04 -0.62
N ASN A 35 -5.71 7.28 -0.55
CA ASN A 35 -5.46 8.11 -1.73
C ASN A 35 -4.39 7.49 -2.64
N ILE A 36 -3.27 7.01 -2.08
CA ILE A 36 -2.22 6.32 -2.84
C ILE A 36 -2.80 5.08 -3.52
N HIS A 37 -3.54 4.25 -2.78
CA HIS A 37 -4.19 3.08 -3.34
C HIS A 37 -5.09 3.46 -4.53
N LYS A 38 -5.99 4.42 -4.35
CA LYS A 38 -6.90 4.89 -5.40
C LYS A 38 -6.16 5.44 -6.60
N CYS A 39 -5.06 6.17 -6.40
CA CYS A 39 -4.18 6.65 -7.47
C CYS A 39 -3.61 5.51 -8.32
N LEU A 40 -3.16 4.43 -7.68
CA LEU A 40 -2.54 3.30 -8.35
C LEU A 40 -3.57 2.36 -9.00
N THR A 41 -4.81 2.29 -8.50
CA THR A 41 -5.82 1.33 -8.97
C THR A 41 -6.89 1.90 -9.89
N ILE A 42 -7.25 3.20 -9.78
CA ILE A 42 -8.37 3.79 -10.54
C ILE A 42 -7.89 4.50 -11.82
N PRO A 43 -7.14 5.61 -11.76
CA PRO A 43 -6.56 6.23 -12.94
C PRO A 43 -5.27 5.53 -13.41
N GLU A 44 -4.77 4.56 -12.63
CA GLU A 44 -3.56 3.77 -12.91
C GLU A 44 -2.29 4.63 -13.05
N PHE A 45 -2.08 5.58 -12.14
CA PHE A 45 -0.86 6.39 -12.12
C PHE A 45 0.40 5.51 -11.99
N ASN A 46 1.46 5.87 -12.70
CA ASN A 46 2.77 5.20 -12.63
C ASN A 46 3.64 5.71 -11.48
N ALA A 47 3.35 6.90 -10.96
CA ALA A 47 4.07 7.51 -9.85
C ALA A 47 3.13 8.31 -8.94
N TYR A 48 3.51 8.38 -7.67
CA TYR A 48 2.87 9.17 -6.63
C TYR A 48 3.95 9.98 -5.92
N ILE A 49 3.80 11.30 -5.89
CA ILE A 49 4.75 12.19 -5.26
C ILE A 49 4.02 12.97 -4.16
N HIS A 50 4.36 12.67 -2.90
CA HIS A 50 3.92 13.51 -1.78
C HIS A 50 4.55 14.89 -1.91
N TRP A 51 3.86 15.92 -1.43
CA TRP A 51 4.29 17.31 -1.55
C TRP A 51 5.68 17.59 -0.93
N TRP A 52 5.74 18.14 0.28
CA TRP A 52 7.01 18.46 0.91
C TRP A 52 7.49 17.34 1.82
N LEU A 53 8.79 17.07 1.77
CA LEU A 53 9.45 16.14 2.68
C LEU A 53 9.46 16.69 4.11
N ARG A 54 9.78 17.98 4.25
CA ARG A 54 9.90 18.73 5.52
C ARG A 54 9.64 20.21 5.26
N ASP A 55 9.07 20.86 6.25
CA ASP A 55 8.90 22.31 6.35
C ASP A 55 8.80 22.70 7.84
N ASN A 56 8.89 23.99 8.14
CA ASN A 56 8.72 24.55 9.48
C ASN A 56 7.29 24.34 10.03
N SER A 57 6.30 24.10 9.17
CA SER A 57 4.96 23.62 9.57
C SER A 57 4.88 22.09 9.50
N PRO A 58 5.07 21.36 10.62
CA PRO A 58 5.32 19.91 10.57
C PRO A 58 4.08 19.07 10.25
N ASN A 59 2.89 19.66 10.22
CA ASN A 59 1.62 18.94 10.34
C ASN A 59 1.28 18.05 9.14
N MET A 60 1.99 18.14 8.02
CA MET A 60 1.70 17.39 6.79
C MET A 60 2.94 16.77 6.14
N MET A 61 4.07 16.78 6.86
CA MET A 61 5.39 16.43 6.34
C MET A 61 5.72 14.95 6.54
N LEU A 62 6.63 14.42 5.73
CA LEU A 62 7.16 13.06 5.88
C LEU A 62 8.25 12.99 6.97
N LEU A 63 8.92 14.10 7.25
CA LEU A 63 9.87 14.25 8.34
C LEU A 63 9.36 15.27 9.35
N ASN A 64 9.49 14.95 10.64
CA ASN A 64 9.26 15.91 11.70
C ASN A 64 10.45 16.89 11.84
N GLN A 65 10.35 17.83 12.78
CA GLN A 65 11.40 18.84 12.99
C GLN A 65 12.76 18.22 13.38
N ASN A 66 12.76 17.02 13.98
CA ASN A 66 13.93 16.26 14.40
C ASN A 66 14.45 15.29 13.32
N TRP A 67 14.02 15.44 12.05
CA TRP A 67 14.41 14.57 10.94
C TRP A 67 13.99 13.11 11.06
N GLN A 68 12.99 12.83 11.90
CA GLN A 68 12.44 11.49 12.05
C GLN A 68 11.23 11.30 11.14
N LEU A 69 11.07 10.09 10.62
CA LEU A 69 9.92 9.70 9.80
C LEU A 69 8.61 9.85 10.58
N THR A 70 7.63 10.49 9.96
CA THR A 70 6.26 10.55 10.46
C THR A 70 5.47 9.29 10.07
N PRO A 71 4.31 9.02 10.71
CA PRO A 71 3.40 7.95 10.27
C PRO A 71 3.04 8.01 8.78
N LYS A 72 2.95 9.20 8.17
CA LYS A 72 2.74 9.35 6.72
C LYS A 72 3.87 8.76 5.90
N ALA A 73 5.11 8.97 6.33
CA ALA A 73 6.27 8.42 5.64
C ALA A 73 6.28 6.89 5.70
N TYR A 74 5.87 6.30 6.82
CA TYR A 74 5.70 4.85 6.93
C TYR A 74 4.60 4.34 5.99
N VAL A 75 3.43 4.99 5.94
CA VAL A 75 2.36 4.61 5.00
C VAL A 75 2.79 4.71 3.55
N ILE A 76 3.50 5.76 3.14
CA ILE A 76 4.08 5.86 1.79
C ILE A 76 5.12 4.76 1.57
N GLY A 77 5.93 4.46 2.60
CA GLY A 77 6.94 3.42 2.59
C GLY A 77 6.39 2.03 2.29
N HIS A 78 5.14 1.73 2.69
CA HIS A 78 4.48 0.45 2.39
C HIS A 78 4.37 0.18 0.88
N PHE A 79 4.35 1.25 0.08
CA PHE A 79 4.44 1.18 -1.38
C PHE A 79 5.89 1.34 -1.83
N ALA A 80 6.54 2.45 -1.48
CA ALA A 80 7.82 2.87 -2.07
C ALA A 80 9.01 1.96 -1.72
N LYS A 81 9.01 1.32 -0.55
CA LYS A 81 10.12 0.45 -0.12
C LYS A 81 10.13 -0.88 -0.87
N PHE A 82 8.94 -1.42 -1.18
CA PHE A 82 8.79 -2.79 -1.68
C PHE A 82 8.43 -2.88 -3.16
N ILE A 83 7.72 -1.87 -3.69
CA ILE A 83 7.33 -1.79 -5.10
C ILE A 83 8.36 -0.89 -5.79
N ARG A 84 9.39 -1.49 -6.38
CA ARG A 84 10.50 -0.75 -6.99
C ARG A 84 10.17 -0.37 -8.44
N PRO A 85 10.81 0.67 -9.00
CA PRO A 85 10.65 0.99 -10.42
C PRO A 85 10.83 -0.25 -11.31
N GLY A 86 9.92 -0.45 -12.26
CA GLY A 86 9.86 -1.64 -13.12
C GLY A 86 8.89 -2.73 -12.63
N TYR A 87 8.32 -2.61 -11.43
CA TYR A 87 7.23 -3.49 -11.00
C TYR A 87 5.94 -3.15 -11.75
N PHE A 88 5.14 -4.17 -12.02
CA PHE A 88 3.83 -4.05 -12.64
C PHE A 88 2.74 -4.27 -11.60
N ARG A 89 1.70 -3.43 -11.62
CA ARG A 89 0.47 -3.71 -10.89
C ARG A 89 -0.26 -4.86 -11.58
N VAL A 90 -0.72 -5.83 -10.81
CA VAL A 90 -1.53 -6.96 -11.30
C VAL A 90 -2.97 -6.82 -10.82
N ASN A 91 -3.87 -7.61 -11.40
CA ASN A 91 -5.25 -7.64 -10.94
C ASN A 91 -5.34 -8.21 -9.52
N SER A 92 -6.18 -7.61 -8.69
CA SER A 92 -6.47 -8.07 -7.33
C SER A 92 -7.92 -7.78 -7.00
N VAL A 93 -8.61 -8.77 -6.44
CA VAL A 93 -10.01 -8.67 -6.04
C VAL A 93 -10.08 -8.95 -4.54
N SER A 94 -10.70 -8.04 -3.79
CA SER A 94 -11.00 -8.23 -2.37
C SER A 94 -12.46 -8.68 -2.26
N SER A 95 -12.73 -9.68 -1.42
CA SER A 95 -14.10 -10.16 -1.18
C SER A 95 -14.86 -9.27 -0.17
N ASN A 96 -14.13 -8.41 0.57
CA ASN A 96 -14.69 -7.58 1.63
C ASN A 96 -15.19 -6.20 1.15
N ASN A 97 -16.44 -5.90 1.55
CA ASN A 97 -17.25 -4.72 1.26
C ASN A 97 -16.58 -3.37 1.62
N ASN A 98 -15.79 -2.83 0.70
CA ASN A 98 -15.22 -1.46 0.69
C ASN A 98 -14.19 -1.09 1.77
N ASN A 99 -14.17 -1.75 2.93
CA ASN A 99 -13.25 -1.37 4.02
C ASN A 99 -11.84 -1.93 3.88
N LEU A 100 -11.63 -3.01 3.11
CA LEU A 100 -10.31 -3.58 2.85
C LEU A 100 -9.89 -3.31 1.41
N LEU A 101 -8.98 -2.36 1.23
CA LEU A 101 -8.44 -1.98 -0.07
C LEU A 101 -7.17 -2.78 -0.35
N VAL A 102 -7.18 -3.58 -1.42
CA VAL A 102 -6.06 -4.48 -1.76
C VAL A 102 -5.53 -4.14 -3.14
N SER A 103 -4.21 -3.94 -3.24
CA SER A 103 -3.48 -3.83 -4.50
C SER A 103 -2.28 -4.76 -4.51
N ALA A 104 -2.01 -5.39 -5.65
CA ALA A 104 -0.92 -6.34 -5.81
C ALA A 104 0.02 -5.93 -6.96
N TYR A 105 1.30 -6.28 -6.82
CA TYR A 105 2.37 -5.91 -7.73
C TYR A 105 3.33 -7.08 -7.90
N THR A 106 3.93 -7.21 -9.08
CA THR A 106 4.96 -8.20 -9.38
C THR A 106 6.15 -7.57 -10.08
N GLY A 107 7.35 -8.04 -9.75
CA GLY A 107 8.60 -7.59 -10.35
C GLY A 107 9.79 -8.25 -9.64
N ASN A 108 10.91 -8.39 -10.35
CA ASN A 108 12.14 -9.02 -9.82
C ASN A 108 11.90 -10.39 -9.15
N GLY A 109 10.98 -11.19 -9.69
CA GLY A 109 10.61 -12.51 -9.14
C GLY A 109 9.85 -12.47 -7.82
N LYS A 110 9.32 -11.31 -7.41
CA LYS A 110 8.59 -11.12 -6.15
C LYS A 110 7.15 -10.67 -6.39
N VAL A 111 6.28 -11.10 -5.50
CA VAL A 111 4.89 -10.62 -5.36
C VAL A 111 4.82 -9.72 -4.12
N VAL A 112 4.24 -8.54 -4.28
CA VAL A 112 3.99 -7.58 -3.21
C VAL A 112 2.51 -7.29 -3.15
N ILE A 113 1.90 -7.45 -1.98
CA ILE A 113 0.48 -7.13 -1.73
C ILE A 113 0.45 -6.02 -0.68
N VAL A 114 -0.21 -4.91 -1.00
CA VAL A 114 -0.49 -3.84 -0.04
C VAL A 114 -1.99 -3.86 0.24
N ALA A 115 -2.34 -4.06 1.50
CA ALA A 115 -3.70 -4.09 2.00
C ALA A 115 -3.92 -2.97 3.04
N ILE A 116 -5.02 -2.25 2.92
CA ILE A 116 -5.38 -1.15 3.80
C ILE A 116 -6.75 -1.46 4.41
N ASN A 117 -6.79 -1.69 5.73
CA ASN A 117 -8.04 -1.82 6.46
C ASN A 117 -8.45 -0.45 6.99
N MET A 118 -9.47 0.14 6.36
CA MET A 118 -10.07 1.43 6.76
C MET A 118 -11.08 1.26 7.91
N GLY A 119 -11.48 0.04 8.23
CA GLY A 119 -12.48 -0.27 9.24
C GLY A 119 -11.97 -0.15 10.69
N SER A 120 -12.91 -0.08 11.61
CA SER A 120 -12.67 -0.02 13.07
C SER A 120 -12.46 -1.40 13.72
N SER A 121 -12.59 -2.48 12.96
CA SER A 121 -12.41 -3.86 13.42
C SER A 121 -11.39 -4.61 12.55
N PRO A 122 -10.69 -5.62 13.08
CA PRO A 122 -9.84 -6.49 12.27
C PRO A 122 -10.65 -7.20 11.17
N ILE A 123 -10.04 -7.37 10.00
CA ILE A 123 -10.63 -8.08 8.86
C ILE A 123 -9.74 -9.26 8.50
N SER A 124 -10.31 -10.47 8.51
CA SER A 124 -9.63 -11.68 8.05
C SER A 124 -9.99 -11.95 6.58
N GLU A 125 -8.99 -12.13 5.73
CA GLU A 125 -9.16 -12.39 4.30
C GLU A 125 -8.30 -13.58 3.88
N GLN A 126 -8.87 -14.46 3.06
CA GLN A 126 -8.13 -15.51 2.38
C GLN A 126 -7.69 -15.01 1.00
N PHE A 127 -6.40 -15.10 0.73
CA PHE A 127 -5.82 -14.82 -0.59
C PHE A 127 -5.57 -16.13 -1.32
N SER A 128 -5.75 -16.11 -2.63
CA SER A 128 -5.32 -17.16 -3.54
C SER A 128 -4.57 -16.52 -4.71
N ILE A 129 -3.33 -16.94 -4.91
CA ILE A 129 -2.45 -16.40 -5.95
C ILE A 129 -2.58 -17.27 -7.19
N ASN A 130 -2.89 -16.64 -8.32
CA ASN A 130 -3.06 -17.31 -9.60
C ASN A 130 -1.99 -16.83 -10.60
N GLY A 131 -1.35 -17.79 -11.28
CA GLY A 131 -0.34 -17.53 -12.30
C GLY A 131 1.06 -17.25 -11.74
N GLY A 132 2.05 -17.32 -12.63
CA GLY A 132 3.47 -17.18 -12.28
C GLY A 132 3.99 -18.31 -11.39
N THR A 133 5.18 -18.11 -10.83
CA THR A 133 5.74 -19.01 -9.80
C THR A 133 5.10 -18.68 -8.46
N LEU A 134 4.45 -19.68 -7.86
CA LEU A 134 3.78 -19.50 -6.59
C LEU A 134 4.81 -19.30 -5.46
N PRO A 135 4.62 -18.28 -4.61
CA PRO A 135 5.50 -18.07 -3.47
C PRO A 135 5.26 -19.12 -2.39
N THR A 136 6.29 -19.44 -1.61
CA THR A 136 6.18 -20.41 -0.50
C THR A 136 5.78 -19.75 0.81
N SER A 137 6.12 -18.47 0.96
CA SER A 137 5.76 -17.68 2.15
C SER A 137 5.76 -16.17 1.85
N PHE A 138 5.21 -15.41 2.78
CA PHE A 138 5.26 -13.95 2.78
C PHE A 138 5.85 -13.43 4.10
N SER A 139 6.73 -12.46 4.03
CA SER A 139 7.01 -11.56 5.16
C SER A 139 5.96 -10.47 5.21
N SER A 140 5.57 -10.03 6.40
CA SER A 140 4.54 -9.00 6.58
C SER A 140 5.03 -7.85 7.46
N TYR A 141 4.64 -6.64 7.09
CA TYR A 141 4.95 -5.39 7.79
C TYR A 141 3.67 -4.63 8.02
N ILE A 142 3.48 -4.05 9.21
CA ILE A 142 2.27 -3.33 9.59
C ILE A 142 2.60 -1.91 10.07
N THR A 143 1.82 -0.93 9.60
CA THR A 143 1.68 0.39 10.23
C THR A 143 0.24 0.56 10.72
N SER A 144 0.09 0.93 12.00
CA SER A 144 -1.19 1.22 12.68
C SER A 144 -0.95 2.31 13.73
N GLN A 145 -1.98 2.72 14.47
CA GLN A 145 -1.73 3.55 15.66
C GLN A 145 -0.77 2.81 16.61
N GLY A 146 0.36 3.45 16.95
CA GLY A 146 1.39 2.88 17.82
C GLY A 146 2.36 1.89 17.17
N LYS A 147 2.19 1.52 15.89
CA LYS A 147 3.12 0.63 15.16
C LYS A 147 3.57 1.29 13.87
N ASN A 148 4.88 1.38 13.68
CA ASN A 148 5.46 1.91 12.45
C ASN A 148 6.29 0.82 11.78
N PHE A 149 5.85 0.33 10.63
CA PHE A 149 6.57 -0.65 9.82
C PHE A 149 7.00 -1.92 10.58
N GLN A 150 6.21 -2.33 11.56
CA GLN A 150 6.54 -3.44 12.44
C GLN A 150 6.42 -4.76 11.68
N GLN A 151 7.53 -5.49 11.56
CA GLN A 151 7.55 -6.82 10.96
C GLN A 151 6.78 -7.82 11.84
N GLN A 152 6.02 -8.72 11.21
CA GLN A 152 5.38 -9.85 11.88
C GLN A 152 5.99 -11.17 11.41
N ASN A 153 5.51 -12.28 12.00
CA ASN A 153 5.89 -13.62 11.58
C ASN A 153 5.57 -13.86 10.10
N ASN A 154 6.39 -14.70 9.46
CA ASN A 154 6.15 -15.11 8.08
C ASN A 154 4.86 -15.93 7.97
N ILE A 155 4.13 -15.70 6.88
CA ILE A 155 2.89 -16.39 6.54
C ILE A 155 3.27 -17.51 5.56
N LYS A 156 2.95 -18.76 5.89
CA LYS A 156 3.14 -19.87 4.96
C LYS A 156 2.03 -19.86 3.91
N VAL A 157 2.42 -20.09 2.66
CA VAL A 157 1.49 -20.31 1.56
C VAL A 157 1.28 -21.82 1.42
N THR A 158 0.03 -22.25 1.37
CA THR A 158 -0.36 -23.66 1.30
C THR A 158 -1.28 -23.90 0.10
N GLY A 159 -1.59 -25.17 -0.18
CA GLY A 159 -2.71 -25.54 -1.07
C GLY A 159 -2.65 -24.97 -2.49
N GLY A 160 -1.46 -24.75 -3.06
CA GLY A 160 -1.34 -24.23 -4.43
C GLY A 160 -1.46 -22.71 -4.56
N GLY A 161 -1.04 -21.94 -3.55
CA GLY A 161 -0.93 -20.48 -3.65
C GLY A 161 -1.84 -19.69 -2.70
N SER A 162 -2.48 -20.37 -1.74
CA SER A 162 -3.43 -19.76 -0.83
C SER A 162 -2.87 -19.52 0.58
N PHE A 163 -3.35 -18.49 1.23
CA PHE A 163 -3.07 -18.20 2.64
C PHE A 163 -4.16 -17.30 3.22
N THR A 164 -4.28 -17.25 4.55
CA THR A 164 -5.20 -16.34 5.23
C THR A 164 -4.40 -15.36 6.08
N TYR A 165 -4.84 -14.11 6.12
CA TYR A 165 -4.24 -13.09 6.97
C TYR A 165 -5.31 -12.22 7.64
N SER A 166 -5.07 -11.85 8.90
CA SER A 166 -5.91 -10.93 9.65
C SER A 166 -5.28 -9.54 9.69
N PHE A 167 -5.94 -8.58 9.06
CA PHE A 167 -5.51 -7.18 9.00
C PHE A 167 -6.10 -6.42 10.21
N PRO A 168 -5.27 -5.85 11.10
CA PRO A 168 -5.76 -5.02 12.20
C PRO A 168 -6.66 -3.88 11.72
N SER A 169 -7.54 -3.37 12.59
CA SER A 169 -8.31 -2.16 12.30
C SER A 169 -7.38 -0.97 12.04
N GLN A 170 -7.83 -0.03 11.20
CA GLN A 170 -7.10 1.18 10.83
C GLN A 170 -5.61 0.91 10.61
N SER A 171 -5.29 0.10 9.61
CA SER A 171 -3.90 -0.32 9.36
C SER A 171 -3.56 -0.43 7.90
N VAL A 172 -2.26 -0.27 7.61
CA VAL A 172 -1.65 -0.58 6.32
C VAL A 172 -0.70 -1.75 6.53
N THR A 173 -0.88 -2.80 5.73
CA THR A 173 -0.05 -4.00 5.75
C THR A 173 0.55 -4.23 4.38
N THR A 174 1.86 -4.48 4.33
CA THR A 174 2.51 -4.98 3.10
C THR A 174 3.00 -6.40 3.33
N LEU A 175 2.60 -7.29 2.41
CA LEU A 175 3.08 -8.65 2.32
C LEU A 175 4.07 -8.74 1.16
N VAL A 176 5.26 -9.27 1.39
CA VAL A 176 6.30 -9.46 0.36
C VAL A 176 6.66 -10.93 0.30
N SER A 177 6.58 -11.52 -0.89
CA SER A 177 6.89 -12.94 -1.05
C SER A 177 8.37 -13.23 -0.76
N VAL A 178 8.62 -14.36 -0.10
CA VAL A 178 9.98 -14.88 0.14
C VAL A 178 10.27 -15.98 -0.85
#